data_AF-A0A919M8E2-F1
#
_entry.id   AF-A0A919M8E2-F1
#
_cell.length_a   1.000
_cell.length_b   1.000
_cell.length_c   1.000
_cell.angle_alpha   90.00
_cell.angle_beta   90.00
_cell.angle_gamma   90.00
#
_symmetry.space_group_name_H-M   'P 1'
#
loop_
_entity.id
_entity.type
_entity.pdbx_description
1 polymer ?
#
loop_
_entity_poly.entity_id
_entity_poly.type
_entity_poly.pdbx_seq_one_letter_code
_entity_poly.pdbx_strand_id
1 'polypeptide(L)'
;MNDHERRALADLERHLQHDAEFAARMSTFAGVPAAAEQASPAVPVLCALLFIAVPLVMLLFGWVGVLIVLDLFAAAVAVILIRRRAAR
;
A
#
# COMPACT_ATOMS: atom_id res chain seq x y z
N MET A 1 -24.55 24.00 -21.67
CA MET A 1 -23.19 24.34 -21.23
C MET A 1 -22.76 25.55 -22.05
N ASN A 2 -22.51 26.69 -21.41
CA ASN A 2 -22.36 27.99 -22.06
C ASN A 2 -20.89 28.21 -22.49
N ASP A 3 -20.65 28.82 -23.65
CA ASP A 3 -19.28 29.08 -24.15
C ASP A 3 -18.47 29.99 -23.21
N HIS A 4 -19.16 30.85 -22.47
CA HIS A 4 -18.54 31.71 -21.48
C HIS A 4 -18.00 30.90 -20.28
N GLU A 5 -18.73 29.89 -19.84
CA GLU A 5 -18.31 28.98 -18.76
C GLU A 5 -17.08 28.17 -19.19
N ARG A 6 -17.03 27.70 -20.44
CA ARG A 6 -15.87 26.96 -20.98
C ARG A 6 -14.61 27.82 -21.01
N ARG A 7 -14.72 29.10 -21.36
CA ARG A 7 -13.58 30.03 -21.37
C ARG A 7 -13.11 30.35 -19.95
N ALA A 8 -14.05 30.59 -19.03
CA ALA A 8 -13.71 30.83 -17.62
C ALA A 8 -13.01 29.62 -16.99
N LEU A 9 -13.47 28.39 -17.30
CA LEU A 9 -12.82 27.17 -16.82
C LEU A 9 -11.39 27.03 -17.35
N ALA A 10 -11.17 27.30 -18.65
CA ALA A 10 -9.86 27.16 -19.27
C ALA A 10 -8.83 28.16 -18.71
N ASP A 11 -9.29 29.35 -18.33
CA ASP A 11 -8.43 30.37 -17.73
C ASP A 11 -8.06 30.02 -16.27
N LEU A 12 -9.04 29.50 -15.51
CA LEU A 12 -8.83 28.92 -14.18
C LEU A 12 -7.83 27.76 -14.22
N GLU A 13 -7.98 26.82 -15.14
CA GLU A 13 -7.07 25.69 -15.30
C GLU A 13 -5.64 26.15 -15.61
N ARG A 14 -5.48 27.13 -16.50
CA ARG A 14 -4.18 27.70 -16.84
C ARG A 14 -3.55 28.41 -15.62
N HIS A 15 -4.34 29.11 -14.82
CA HIS A 15 -3.86 29.77 -13.60
C HIS A 15 -3.42 28.75 -12.54
N LEU A 16 -4.23 27.70 -12.32
CA LEU A 16 -3.96 26.64 -11.35
C LEU A 16 -2.72 25.80 -11.72
N GLN A 17 -2.44 25.60 -13.00
CA GLN A 17 -1.23 24.91 -13.47
C GLN A 17 0.07 25.66 -13.14
N HIS A 18 0.01 26.99 -12.97
CA HIS A 18 1.18 27.81 -12.64
C HIS A 18 1.37 28.02 -11.14
N ASP A 19 0.40 27.62 -10.32
CA ASP A 19 0.50 27.68 -8.87
C ASP A 19 1.18 26.42 -8.34
N ALA A 20 2.48 26.54 -8.08
CA ALA A 20 3.31 25.46 -7.55
C ALA A 20 2.83 24.97 -6.16
N GLU A 21 2.18 25.84 -5.38
CA GLU A 21 1.66 25.49 -4.06
C GLU A 21 0.36 24.68 -4.19
N PHE A 22 -0.50 25.06 -5.14
CA PHE A 22 -1.66 24.25 -5.52
C PHE A 22 -1.25 22.89 -6.11
N ALA A 23 -0.24 22.84 -6.98
CA ALA A 23 0.29 21.59 -7.53
C ALA A 23 0.89 20.70 -6.42
N ALA A 24 1.59 21.28 -5.45
CA ALA A 24 2.08 20.56 -4.28
C ALA A 24 0.92 19.97 -3.46
N ARG A 25 -0.14 20.75 -3.18
CA ARG A 25 -1.35 20.30 -2.46
C ARG A 25 -2.13 19.23 -3.22
N MET A 26 -2.27 19.39 -4.53
CA MET A 26 -2.99 18.44 -5.36
C MET A 26 -2.20 17.14 -5.54
N SER A 27 -0.86 17.19 -5.59
CA SER A 27 -0.03 15.97 -5.53
C SER A 27 -0.12 15.26 -4.17
N THR A 28 -0.30 16.00 -3.07
CA THR A 28 -0.53 15.42 -1.74
C THR A 28 -1.97 14.94 -1.52
N PHE A 29 -2.94 15.36 -2.33
CA PHE A 29 -4.35 14.93 -2.22
C PHE A 29 -4.72 13.85 -3.25
N ALA A 30 -4.22 13.95 -4.49
CA ALA A 30 -4.23 12.85 -5.45
C ALA A 30 -3.31 11.70 -5.01
N GLY A 31 -2.35 12.01 -4.14
CA GLY A 31 -1.74 11.08 -3.22
C GLY A 31 -2.63 10.88 -1.99
N VAL A 32 -3.63 9.99 -2.08
CA VAL A 32 -3.84 9.09 -0.93
C VAL A 32 -2.45 8.71 -0.44
N PRO A 33 -2.14 8.76 0.87
CA PRO A 33 -0.86 8.27 1.35
C PRO A 33 -0.86 6.76 1.15
N ALA A 34 -0.61 6.33 -0.08
CA ALA A 34 0.35 5.29 -0.31
C ALA A 34 1.59 5.80 0.44
N ALA A 35 1.72 5.37 1.69
CA ALA A 35 3.00 5.13 2.32
C ALA A 35 3.77 4.08 1.48
N ALA A 36 3.96 4.41 0.19
CA ALA A 36 4.83 3.80 -0.79
C ALA A 36 6.20 4.47 -0.71
N GLU A 37 6.58 4.88 0.49
CA GLU A 37 7.97 4.92 0.91
C GLU A 37 8.48 3.46 0.89
N GLN A 38 8.75 2.92 -0.30
CA GLN A 38 9.66 1.79 -0.57
C GLN A 38 9.60 0.62 0.44
N ALA A 39 8.44 0.35 1.03
CA ALA A 39 8.20 -0.80 1.86
C ALA A 39 7.89 -1.91 0.89
N SER A 40 8.93 -2.70 0.56
CA SER A 40 8.82 -3.96 -0.18
C SER A 40 7.46 -4.62 0.11
N PRO A 41 6.64 -4.91 -0.93
CA PRO A 41 5.26 -5.39 -0.76
C PRO A 41 5.17 -6.76 -0.07
N ALA A 42 6.30 -7.32 0.35
CA ALA A 42 6.39 -8.56 1.11
C ALA A 42 5.49 -8.57 2.36
N VAL A 43 5.41 -7.48 3.13
CA VAL A 43 4.64 -7.46 4.38
C VAL A 43 3.12 -7.58 4.15
N PRO A 44 2.48 -6.76 3.30
CA PRO A 44 1.05 -6.93 3.02
C PRO A 44 0.74 -8.27 2.33
N VAL A 45 1.64 -8.76 1.47
CA VAL A 45 1.49 -10.07 0.82
C VAL A 45 1.56 -11.22 1.84
N LEU A 46 2.48 -11.15 2.81
CA LEU A 46 2.59 -12.09 3.93
C LEU A 46 1.31 -12.08 4.77
N CYS A 47 0.81 -10.91 5.16
CA CYS A 47 -0.43 -10.81 5.92
C CYS A 47 -1.62 -11.40 5.18
N ALA A 48 -1.74 -11.16 3.88
CA ALA A 48 -2.79 -11.75 3.05
C ALA A 48 -2.68 -13.29 2.97
N LEU A 49 -1.48 -13.82 2.77
CA LEU A 49 -1.22 -15.25 2.77
C LEU A 49 -1.56 -15.91 4.11
N LEU A 50 -1.18 -15.28 5.23
CA LEU A 50 -1.52 -15.76 6.56
C LEU A 50 -3.04 -15.81 6.76
N PHE A 51 -3.73 -14.74 6.38
CA PHE A 51 -5.18 -14.65 6.51
C PHE A 51 -5.90 -15.75 5.72
N ILE A 52 -5.39 -16.12 4.55
CA ILE A 52 -5.94 -17.23 3.73
C ILE A 52 -5.59 -18.59 4.34
N ALA A 53 -4.37 -18.77 4.82
CA ALA A 53 -3.87 -20.05 5.32
C ALA A 53 -4.47 -20.45 6.67
N VAL A 54 -4.70 -19.49 7.58
CA VAL A 54 -5.21 -19.76 8.94
C VAL A 54 -6.53 -20.54 8.95
N PRO A 55 -7.61 -20.12 8.25
CA PRO A 55 -8.86 -20.88 8.25
C PRO A 55 -8.72 -22.25 7.59
N LEU A 56 -7.93 -22.38 6.51
CA LEU A 56 -7.67 -23.66 5.85
C LEU A 56 -6.97 -24.66 6.79
N VAL A 57 -5.98 -24.18 7.53
CA VAL A 57 -5.19 -25.03 8.43
C VAL A 57 -5.94 -25.32 9.72
N MET A 58 -6.72 -24.37 10.24
CA MET A 58 -7.61 -24.61 11.36
C MET A 58 -8.67 -25.66 11.02
N LEU A 59 -9.14 -25.69 9.76
CA LEU A 59 -10.08 -26.71 9.28
C LEU A 59 -9.43 -28.10 9.14
N LEU A 60 -8.19 -28.18 8.61
CA LEU A 60 -7.52 -29.44 8.29
C LEU A 60 -6.78 -30.08 9.47
N PHE A 61 -6.15 -29.27 10.32
CA PHE A 61 -5.21 -29.70 11.36
C PHE A 61 -5.58 -29.17 12.75
N GLY A 62 -6.68 -28.41 12.87
CA GLY A 62 -7.13 -27.84 14.14
C GLY A 62 -6.12 -26.84 14.74
N TRP A 63 -6.17 -26.69 16.06
CA TRP A 63 -5.32 -25.76 16.82
C TRP A 63 -3.82 -26.01 16.66
N VAL A 64 -3.41 -27.28 16.54
CA VAL A 64 -1.99 -27.65 16.38
C VAL A 64 -1.45 -27.14 15.05
N GLY A 65 -2.24 -27.23 13.97
CA GLY A 65 -1.85 -26.71 12.67
C GLY A 65 -1.67 -25.19 12.67
N VAL A 66 -2.53 -24.47 13.39
CA VAL A 66 -2.45 -23.00 13.50
C VAL A 66 -1.13 -22.57 14.16
N LEU A 67 -0.69 -23.28 15.21
CA LEU A 67 0.59 -23.00 15.87
C LEU A 67 1.78 -23.20 14.91
N ILE A 68 1.77 -24.29 14.14
CA ILE A 68 2.83 -24.59 13.16
C ILE A 68 2.89 -23.50 12.07
N VAL A 69 1.75 -23.06 11.56
CA VAL A 69 1.68 -22.00 10.54
C VAL A 69 2.19 -20.68 11.10
N LEU A 70 1.85 -20.36 12.35
CA LEU A 70 2.28 -19.13 13.01
C LEU A 70 3.81 -19.11 13.18
N ASP A 71 4.41 -20.23 13.61
CA ASP A 71 5.86 -20.37 13.72
C ASP A 71 6.55 -20.25 12.35
N LEU A 72 5.97 -20.88 11.31
CA LEU A 72 6.49 -20.79 9.95
C LEU A 72 6.42 -19.35 9.41
N PHE A 73 5.32 -18.65 9.72
CA PHE A 73 5.12 -17.25 9.35
C PHE A 73 6.14 -16.34 10.03
N ALA A 74 6.33 -16.51 11.35
CA ALA A 74 7.32 -15.76 12.11
C ALA A 74 8.73 -16.01 11.56
N ALA A 75 9.08 -17.26 11.22
CA ALA A 75 10.35 -17.61 10.61
C ALA A 75 10.52 -16.93 9.23
N ALA A 76 9.49 -16.93 8.39
CA ALA A 76 9.52 -16.28 7.08
C ALA A 76 9.73 -14.75 7.20
N VAL A 77 9.02 -14.10 8.13
CA VAL A 77 9.21 -12.67 8.42
C VAL A 77 10.63 -12.41 8.92
N ALA A 78 11.14 -13.21 9.85
CA ALA A 78 12.49 -13.08 10.37
C ALA A 78 13.54 -13.19 9.25
N VAL A 79 13.42 -14.18 8.35
CA VAL A 79 14.30 -14.34 7.18
C VAL A 79 14.25 -13.11 6.27
N ILE A 80 13.06 -12.59 5.99
CA ILE A 80 12.90 -11.39 5.14
C ILE A 80 13.55 -10.17 5.80
N LEU A 81 13.39 -10.00 7.11
CA LEU A 81 14.03 -8.92 7.86
C LEU A 81 15.56 -9.05 7.87
N ILE A 82 16.09 -10.25 8.09
CA ILE A 82 17.52 -10.54 8.03
C ILE A 82 18.06 -10.23 6.62
N ARG A 83 17.38 -10.69 5.57
CA ARG A 83 17.77 -10.41 4.17
C ARG A 83 17.71 -8.92 3.83
N ARG A 84 16.68 -8.19 4.28
CA ARG A 84 16.60 -6.73 4.12
C ARG A 84 17.70 -5.99 4.86
N ARG A 85 18.09 -6.49 6.05
CA ARG A 85 19.20 -5.92 6.82
C ARG A 85 20.55 -6.19 6.19
N ALA A 86 20.76 -7.37 5.62
CA ALA A 86 22.00 -7.73 4.92
C ALA A 86 22.15 -7.06 3.54
N ALA A 87 21.04 -6.63 2.94
CA ALA A 87 21.01 -5.93 1.65
C ALA A 87 21.08 -4.39 1.77
N ARG A 88 21.07 -3.85 2.99
CA ARG A 88 21.37 -2.44 3.30
C ARG A 88 22.82 -2.32 3.74
#